data_AF-A0AA41HBW1-F1
#
_entry.id   AF-A0AA41HBW1-F1
#
_cell.length_a   1.000
_cell.length_b   1.000
_cell.length_c   1.000
_cell.angle_alpha   90.00
_cell.angle_beta   90.00
_cell.angle_gamma   90.00
#
_symmetry.space_group_name_H-M   'P 1'
#
loop_
_entity.id
_entity.type
_entity.pdbx_description
1 polymer ?
#
loop_
_entity_poly.entity_id
_entity_poly.type
_entity_poly.pdbx_seq_one_letter_code
_entity_poly.pdbx_strand_id
1 'polypeptide(L)' 'MKAVILAGGLGTRLSEETTVKPKPMVEVGGKPILWHILKSYSAHGINDFVI' A
#
# COMPACT_ATOMS: atom_id res chain seq x y z
N MET A 1 19.16 0.86 1.18
CA MET A 1 18.63 0.68 -0.20
C MET A 1 17.27 1.35 -0.27
N LYS A 2 16.96 2.05 -1.36
CA LYS A 2 15.65 2.70 -1.56
C LYS A 2 14.70 1.78 -2.33
N ALA A 3 13.42 1.76 -1.96
CA ALA A 3 12.36 1.10 -2.73
C ALA A 3 11.32 2.11 -3.20
N VAL A 4 10.84 1.94 -4.43
CA VAL A 4 9.74 2.74 -4.99
C VAL A 4 8.50 1.86 -5.05
N ILE A 5 7.42 2.30 -4.44
CA ILE A 5 6.12 1.61 -4.45
C ILE A 5 5.15 2.47 -5.24
N LEU A 6 4.72 2.00 -6.42
CA LEU A 6 3.70 2.71 -7.20
C LEU A 6 2.33 2.55 -6.54
N ALA A 7 1.90 3.56 -5.79
CA ALA A 7 0.63 3.56 -5.05
C ALA A 7 -0.55 4.20 -5.83
N GLY A 8 -0.40 4.42 -7.14
CA GLY A 8 -1.42 4.97 -8.03
C GLY A 8 -2.29 3.92 -8.75
N GLY A 9 -3.26 4.39 -9.52
CA GLY A 9 -4.16 3.56 -10.35
C GLY A 9 -5.64 3.91 -10.15
N LEU A 10 -6.47 3.62 -11.15
CA LEU A 10 -7.87 4.05 -11.21
C LEU A 10 -8.84 3.33 -10.23
N GLY A 11 -8.39 2.28 -9.54
CA GLY A 11 -9.22 1.61 -8.51
C GLY A 11 -10.48 0.90 -9.02
N THR A 12 -10.60 0.60 -10.32
CA THR A 12 -11.88 0.16 -10.94
C THR A 12 -12.40 -1.22 -10.53
N ARG A 13 -11.58 -2.06 -9.90
CA ARG A 13 -11.97 -3.44 -9.51
C ARG A 13 -12.44 -3.59 -8.06
N LEU A 14 -12.26 -2.57 -7.23
CA LEU A 14 -12.60 -2.59 -5.80
C LEU A 14 -13.44 -1.35 -5.42
N SER A 15 -14.29 -0.95 -6.37
CA SER A 15 -14.89 0.38 -6.50
C SER A 15 -15.62 0.89 -5.25
N GLU A 16 -16.29 0.01 -4.50
CA GLU A 16 -17.10 0.36 -3.32
C GLU A 16 -16.24 0.90 -2.16
N GLU A 17 -15.09 0.29 -1.90
CA GLU A 17 -14.14 0.74 -0.89
C GLU A 17 -13.23 1.86 -1.42
N THR A 18 -12.94 1.85 -2.73
CA THR A 18 -11.98 2.79 -3.33
C THR A 18 -12.55 4.14 -3.73
N THR A 19 -13.88 4.34 -3.65
CA THR A 19 -14.48 5.66 -3.85
C THR A 19 -14.21 6.60 -2.68
N VAL A 20 -14.02 6.05 -1.48
CA VAL A 20 -13.82 6.83 -0.24
C VAL A 20 -12.36 6.95 0.14
N LYS A 21 -11.53 5.93 -0.18
CA LYS A 21 -10.09 5.89 0.15
C LYS A 21 -9.29 5.22 -0.97
N PRO A 22 -8.09 5.68 -1.32
CA PRO A 22 -7.25 4.99 -2.31
C PRO A 22 -7.04 3.52 -1.97
N LYS A 23 -6.96 2.63 -2.97
CA LYS A 23 -6.77 1.19 -2.75
C LYS A 23 -5.61 0.85 -1.79
N PRO A 24 -4.42 1.49 -1.86
CA PRO A 24 -3.34 1.22 -0.90
C PRO A 24 -3.72 1.48 0.56
N MET A 25 -4.75 2.30 0.81
CA MET A 25 -5.24 2.66 2.13
C MET A 25 -6.42 1.79 2.61
N VAL A 26 -6.93 0.87 1.79
CA VAL A 26 -7.95 -0.10 2.21
C VAL A 26 -7.37 -1.00 3.30
N GLU A 27 -8.16 -1.28 4.33
CA GLU A 27 -7.72 -2.08 5.48
C GLU A 27 -7.85 -3.58 5.20
N VAL A 28 -6.82 -4.33 5.61
CA VAL A 28 -6.79 -5.79 5.64
C VAL A 28 -6.28 -6.18 7.01
N GLY A 29 -7.08 -6.91 7.80
CA GLY A 29 -6.68 -7.30 9.16
C GLY A 29 -6.35 -6.11 10.08
N GLY A 30 -7.09 -5.00 9.98
CA GLY A 30 -6.92 -3.82 10.83
C GLY A 30 -5.71 -2.93 10.50
N LYS A 31 -5.05 -3.14 9.36
CA LYS A 31 -3.96 -2.30 8.85
C LYS A 31 -4.12 -2.06 7.34
N PRO A 32 -3.71 -0.89 6.80
CA PRO A 32 -3.76 -0.63 5.36
C PRO A 32 -2.95 -1.62 4.53
N ILE A 33 -3.36 -1.90 3.28
CA ILE A 33 -2.59 -2.70 2.32
C ILE A 33 -1.15 -2.19 2.20
N LEU A 34 -0.95 -0.88 2.11
CA LEU A 34 0.37 -0.25 2.04
C LEU A 34 1.25 -0.61 3.24
N TRP A 35 0.68 -0.69 4.44
CA TRP A 35 1.41 -1.09 5.64
C TRP A 35 1.95 -2.53 5.54
N HIS A 36 1.15 -3.45 5.01
CA HIS A 36 1.58 -4.84 4.82
C HIS A 36 2.73 -4.94 3.82
N ILE A 37 2.68 -4.16 2.74
CA ILE A 37 3.78 -4.09 1.76
C ILE A 37 5.04 -3.54 2.43
N LEU A 38 4.97 -2.38 3.07
CA LEU A 38 6.11 -1.76 3.75
C LEU A 38 6.73 -2.71 4.78
N LYS A 39 5.91 -3.36 5.63
CA LYS A 39 6.38 -4.34 6.62
C LYS A 39 7.14 -5.50 5.97
N SER A 40 6.68 -5.99 4.82
CA SER A 40 7.37 -7.06 4.08
C SER A 40 8.77 -6.64 3.63
N TYR A 41 8.92 -5.42 3.12
CA TYR A 41 10.23 -4.87 2.72
C TYR A 41 11.12 -4.57 3.94
N SER A 42 10.56 -4.04 5.02
CA SER A 42 11.28 -3.79 6.27
C SER A 42 11.84 -5.07 6.89
N ALA A 43 11.15 -6.21 6.76
CA ALA A 43 11.67 -7.51 7.20
C ALA A 43 12.96 -7.93 6.46
N HIS A 44 13.24 -7.34 5.30
CA HIS A 44 14.45 -7.53 4.50
C HIS A 44 15.44 -6.35 4.64
N GLY A 45 15.28 -5.49 5.65
CA GLY A 45 16.17 -4.37 5.92
C GLY A 45 15.99 -3.14 5.02
N ILE A 46 14.92 -3.10 4.21
CA ILE A 46 14.61 -1.96 3.34
C ILE A 46 13.62 -1.05 4.08
N ASN A 47 14.06 0.17 4.43
CA ASN A 47 13.30 1.10 5.26
C ASN A 47 13.22 2.53 4.69
N ASP A 48 13.75 2.74 3.48
CA ASP A 48 13.74 4.02 2.78
C ASP A 48 12.85 3.89 1.54
N PHE A 49 11.69 4.53 1.57
CA PHE A 49 10.60 4.32 0.61
C PHE A 49 10.22 5.62 -0.10
N VAL A 50 9.96 5.50 -1.39
CA VAL A 50 9.25 6.48 -2.20
C VAL A 50 7.92 5.85 -2.60
N ILE A 51 6.82 6.57 -2.43
CA ILE A 51 5.45 6.10 -2.64
C ILE A 51 4.78 6.93 -3.74
#